data_AF-A0A1H4UWB1-F1
#
_entry.id   AF-A0A1H4UWB1-F1
#
_cell.length_a   1.000
_cell.length_b   1.000
_cell.length_c   1.000
_cell.angle_alpha   90.00
_cell.angle_beta   90.00
_cell.angle_gamma   90.00
#
_symmetry.space_group_name_H-M   'P 1'
#
loop_
_entity.id
_entity.type
_entity.pdbx_description
1 polymer ?
#
loop_
_entity_poly.entity_id
_entity_poly.type
_entity_poly.pdbx_seq_one_letter_code
_entity_poly.pdbx_strand_id
1 'polypeptide(L)' 'MAVNVWALMVGDKVREAGKDYDLIVWLIEAPMSAGRAEHWGPSVYAHIRPGGYGVTFDAMNADRFAPAGG' A
#
# COMPACT_ATOMS: atom_id res chain seq x y z
N MET A 1 2.09 7.20 -11.55
CA MET A 1 1.54 8.08 -10.51
C MET A 1 1.63 7.32 -9.20
N ALA A 2 2.17 7.95 -8.15
CA ALA A 2 2.30 7.31 -6.83
C ALA A 2 0.92 7.03 -6.22
N VAL A 3 0.79 5.95 -5.43
CA VAL A 3 -0.45 5.70 -4.66
C VAL A 3 -0.58 6.71 -3.53
N ASN A 4 -1.82 7.09 -3.22
CA ASN A 4 -2.12 7.84 -2.00
C ASN A 4 -2.64 6.88 -0.93
N VAL A 5 -1.81 6.59 0.09
CA VAL A 5 -2.16 5.65 1.16
C VAL A 5 -3.40 6.06 1.96
N TRP A 6 -3.75 7.35 1.98
CA TRP A 6 -4.96 7.86 2.64
C TRP A 6 -6.25 7.57 1.87
N ALA A 7 -6.14 7.23 0.59
CA ALA A 7 -7.27 6.93 -0.28
C ALA A 7 -7.37 5.44 -0.66
N LEU A 8 -6.39 4.62 -0.25
CA LEU A 8 -6.40 3.18 -0.52
C LEU A 8 -7.46 2.45 0.31
N MET A 9 -8.04 1.42 -0.29
CA MET A 9 -9.01 0.53 0.33
C MET A 9 -8.52 -0.93 0.28
N VAL A 10 -9.02 -1.75 1.20
CA VAL A 10 -8.85 -3.20 1.11
C VAL A 10 -9.51 -3.71 -0.17
N GLY A 11 -8.78 -4.50 -0.95
CA GLY A 11 -9.17 -4.97 -2.29
C GLY A 11 -8.55 -4.17 -3.44
N ASP A 12 -8.03 -2.97 -3.18
CA ASP A 12 -7.35 -2.20 -4.21
C ASP A 12 -6.10 -2.92 -4.71
N LYS A 13 -5.83 -2.75 -6.00
CA LYS A 13 -4.63 -3.28 -6.63
C LYS A 13 -3.56 -2.19 -6.70
N VAL A 14 -2.37 -2.54 -6.28
CA VAL A 14 -1.16 -1.71 -6.38
C VAL A 14 -0.03 -2.50 -7.03
N ARG A 15 0.94 -1.80 -7.62
CA ARG A 15 2.10 -2.41 -8.27
C ARG A 15 3.36 -1.68 -7.87
N GLU A 16 4.37 -2.44 -7.46
CA GLU A 16 5.70 -1.93 -7.21
C GLU A 16 6.38 -1.48 -8.51
N ALA A 17 7.10 -0.35 -8.45
CA ALA A 17 7.85 0.18 -9.57
C ALA A 17 8.82 -0.87 -10.15
N GLY A 18 8.73 -1.09 -11.46
CA GLY A 18 9.57 -2.07 -12.16
C GLY A 18 9.18 -3.54 -11.95
N LYS A 19 8.01 -3.81 -11.36
CA LYS A 19 7.43 -5.16 -11.28
C LYS A 19 6.26 -5.32 -12.25
N ASP A 20 6.04 -6.54 -12.71
CA ASP A 20 5.01 -6.93 -13.67
C ASP A 20 3.78 -7.61 -13.02
N TYR A 21 3.85 -7.86 -11.71
CA TYR A 21 2.75 -8.42 -10.93
C TYR A 21 1.95 -7.35 -10.18
N ASP A 22 0.67 -7.66 -9.94
CA ASP A 22 -0.21 -6.85 -9.10
C ASP A 22 -0.22 -7.40 -7.67
N LEU A 23 -0.30 -6.49 -6.72
CA LEU A 23 -0.50 -6.76 -5.31
C LEU A 23 -1.91 -6.28 -4.93
N ILE A 24 -2.65 -7.09 -4.18
CA ILE A 24 -3.96 -6.74 -3.63
C ILE A 24 -3.75 -6.28 -2.19
N VAL A 25 -4.24 -5.09 -1.85
CA VAL A 25 -4.29 -4.59 -0.48
C VAL A 25 -5.23 -5.47 0.33
N TRP A 26 -4.73 -6.09 1.40
CA TRP A 26 -5.52 -7.01 2.21
C TRP A 26 -5.72 -6.53 3.65
N LEU A 27 -4.88 -5.60 4.13
CA LEU A 27 -5.01 -4.98 5.45
C LEU A 27 -4.50 -3.54 5.41
N ILE A 28 -5.20 -2.66 6.13
CA ILE A 28 -4.80 -1.28 6.39
C ILE A 28 -4.87 -1.07 7.89
N GLU A 29 -3.72 -0.80 8.52
CA GLU A 29 -3.64 -0.51 9.95
C GLU A 29 -3.58 0.99 10.20
N ALA A 30 -4.44 1.46 11.11
CA ALA A 30 -4.43 2.85 11.53
C ALA A 30 -3.10 3.20 12.23
N PRO A 31 -2.59 4.44 12.06
CA PRO A 31 -1.41 4.89 12.77
C PRO A 31 -1.63 4.89 14.29
N MET A 32 -0.72 4.26 15.03
CA MET A 32 -0.81 4.11 16.49
C MET A 32 -0.60 5.41 17.30
N SER A 33 -0.18 6.51 16.66
CA SER A 33 0.01 7.81 17.31
C SER A 33 -0.25 8.97 16.35
N ALA A 34 -0.59 10.14 16.89
CA ALA A 34 -0.85 11.35 16.10
C ALA A 34 0.36 11.76 15.24
N GLY A 35 1.57 11.76 15.81
CA GLY A 35 2.79 12.06 15.05
C GLY A 35 3.09 11.03 13.95
N ARG A 36 2.70 9.77 14.15
CA ARG A 36 2.80 8.76 13.08
C ARG A 36 1.77 9.02 11.98
N ALA A 37 0.54 9.39 12.36
CA ALA A 37 -0.51 9.72 11.41
C ALA A 37 -0.09 10.88 10.52
N GLU A 38 0.41 11.98 11.09
CA GLU A 38 0.81 13.17 10.33
C GLU A 38 1.97 12.91 9.37
N HIS A 39 2.94 12.08 9.76
CA HIS A 39 4.16 11.91 8.98
C HIS A 39 4.16 10.67 8.05
N TRP A 40 3.51 9.58 8.45
CA TRP A 40 3.58 8.28 7.77
C TRP A 40 2.22 7.77 7.29
N GLY A 41 1.13 8.22 7.91
CA GLY A 41 -0.21 7.70 7.64
C GLY A 41 -0.40 6.23 8.05
N PRO A 42 -1.39 5.53 7.45
CA PRO A 42 -1.66 4.14 7.77
C PRO A 42 -0.58 3.21 7.19
N SER A 43 -0.42 2.04 7.83
CA SER A 43 0.38 0.95 7.26
C SER A 43 -0.48 0.10 6.35
N VAL A 44 -0.07 -0.02 5.09
CA VAL A 44 -0.77 -0.77 4.06
C VAL A 44 -0.05 -2.09 3.84
N TYR A 45 -0.80 -3.19 3.84
CA TYR A 45 -0.30 -4.53 3.57
C TYR A 45 -0.91 -5.04 2.28
N ALA A 46 -0.08 -5.44 1.33
CA ALA A 46 -0.51 -5.94 0.03
C ALA A 46 0.18 -7.25 -0.32
N HIS A 47 -0.48 -8.12 -1.09
CA HIS A 47 0.07 -9.43 -1.48
C HIS A 47 -0.28 -9.83 -2.91
N ILE A 48 0.49 -10.72 -3.53
CA ILE A 48 0.14 -11.23 -4.88
C ILE A 48 -1.09 -12.15 -4.80
N ARG A 49 -1.18 -12.94 -3.71
CA ARG A 49 -2.27 -13.84 -3.38
C ARG A 49 -2.26 -14.14 -1.88
N PRO A 50 -3.38 -14.61 -1.29
CA PRO A 50 -3.38 -15.14 0.07
C PRO A 50 -2.26 -16.17 0.29
N GLY A 51 -1.42 -15.96 1.32
CA GLY A 51 -0.26 -16.79 1.64
C GLY A 51 0.93 -16.67 0.67
N GLY A 52 0.89 -15.76 -0.30
CA GLY A 52 2.00 -15.48 -1.21
C GLY A 52 2.95 -14.39 -0.71
N TYR A 53 3.83 -13.92 -1.62
CA TYR A 53 4.64 -12.73 -1.37
C TYR A 53 3.75 -11.54 -1.01
N GLY A 54 4.16 -10.81 0.03
CA GLY A 54 3.50 -9.61 0.48
C GLY A 54 4.50 -8.55 0.90
N VAL A 55 4.04 -7.31 0.87
CA VAL A 55 4.80 -6.11 1.20
C VAL A 55 3.98 -5.21 2.11
N THR A 56 4.69 -4.42 2.89
CA THR A 56 4.12 -3.38 3.73
C THR A 56 4.70 -2.05 3.31
N PHE A 57 3.85 -1.03 3.19
CA PHE A 57 4.27 0.33 2.86
C PHE A 57 3.37 1.37 3.54
N ASP A 58 3.84 2.61 3.55
CA ASP A 58 3.21 3.78 4.17
C ASP A 58 3.43 5.01 3.28
N ALA A 59 3.05 6.20 3.74
CA ALA A 59 3.17 7.42 2.95
C ALA A 59 4.62 7.77 2.55
N MET A 60 5.63 7.33 3.32
CA MET A 60 7.04 7.61 3.01
C MET A 60 7.57 6.78 1.84
N ASN A 61 6.98 5.61 1.62
CA ASN A 61 7.42 4.67 0.58
C ASN A 61 6.38 4.49 -0.53
N ALA A 62 5.27 5.23 -0.47
CA ALA A 62 4.17 5.14 -1.42
C ALA A 62 4.56 5.54 -2.86
N ASP A 63 5.63 6.32 -3.03
CA ASP A 63 6.21 6.68 -4.32
C ASP A 63 6.71 5.48 -5.12
N ARG A 64 7.06 4.39 -4.42
CA ARG A 64 7.48 3.11 -5.03
C ARG A 64 6.32 2.33 -5.62
N PHE A 65 5.08 2.73 -5.38
CA PHE A 65 3.89 2.01 -5.78
C PHE A 65 3.02 2.86 -6.69
N ALA A 66 2.41 2.22 -7.69
CA ALA A 66 1.39 2.83 -8.53
C ALA A 66 0.07 2.05 -8.40
N PRO A 67 -1.08 2.70 -8.63
CA PRO A 67 -2.34 1.99 -8.82
C PRO A 67 -2.19 0.97 -9.94
N ALA A 68 -2.58 -0.28 -9.67
CA ALA A 68 -2.55 -1.35 -10.64
C ALA A 68 -3.96 -1.56 -11.22
N GLY A 69 -4.31 -0.69 -12.15
CA GLY A 69 -5.62 -0.72 -12.80
C GLY A 69 -5.98 0.63 -13.40
N GLY A 70 -6.06 0.64 -14.73
CA GLY A 70 -6.96 1.49 -15.51
C GLY A 70 -7.96 0.58 -16.20
#